data_AF-A0A8S3E826-F1
#
_entry.id   AF-A0A8S3E826-F1
#
_cell.length_a   1.000
_cell.length_b   1.000
_cell.length_c   1.000
_cell.angle_alpha   90.00
_cell.angle_beta   90.00
_cell.angle_gamma   90.00
#
_symmetry.space_group_name_H-M   'P 1'
#
loop_
_entity.id
_entity.type
_entity.pdbx_description
1 polymer ?
#
loop_
_entity_poly.entity_id
_entity_poly.type
_entity_poly.pdbx_seq_one_letter_code
_entity_poly.pdbx_strand_id
1 'polypeptide(L)'
;MATTKSSNEDFSMDDFDALLAALSAEDLEKVNDLIDPENSFLPASDRCKPQTTKTATGPYDRSKLLEFLTEQGKNEKDWDHYKSYTPGEKKGKVWQAPSITKPTGEDDEFIVNTEWDDVLANASESEIVELA
;
A
#
# COMPACT_ATOMS: atom_id res chain seq x y z
N MET A 1 24.39 29.59 -50.74
CA MET A 1 24.93 29.78 -49.38
C MET A 1 23.84 30.45 -48.55
N ALA A 2 23.10 29.67 -47.77
CA ALA A 2 22.08 30.21 -46.87
C ALA A 2 22.78 30.59 -45.56
N THR A 3 22.95 31.88 -45.33
CA THR A 3 23.51 32.42 -44.09
C THR A 3 22.45 32.25 -42.99
N THR A 4 22.68 31.32 -42.06
CA THR A 4 21.89 31.22 -40.82
C THR A 4 22.19 32.45 -39.98
N LYS A 5 21.26 33.41 -39.97
CA LYS A 5 21.32 34.58 -39.12
C LYS A 5 21.04 34.11 -37.68
N SER A 6 22.10 33.79 -36.94
CA SER A 6 22.03 33.65 -35.48
C SER A 6 21.72 35.03 -34.93
N SER A 7 20.44 35.34 -34.75
CA SER A 7 19.98 36.54 -34.07
C SER A 7 20.28 36.39 -32.58
N ASN A 8 21.52 36.69 -32.20
CA ASN A 8 21.85 36.98 -30.82
C ASN A 8 21.34 38.40 -30.55
N GLU A 9 20.02 38.51 -30.34
CA GLU A 9 19.43 39.77 -29.91
C GLU A 9 19.79 39.96 -28.43
N ASP A 10 20.58 40.99 -28.15
CA ASP A 10 20.90 41.39 -26.79
C ASP A 10 19.60 41.91 -26.16
N PHE A 11 18.89 41.03 -25.45
CA PHE A 11 17.69 41.40 -24.69
C PHE A 11 18.07 42.49 -23.69
N SER A 12 17.44 43.66 -23.81
CA SER A 12 17.61 44.73 -22.84
C SER A 12 16.80 44.43 -21.58
N MET A 13 17.15 45.06 -20.46
CA MET A 13 16.38 44.89 -19.22
C MET A 13 14.93 45.36 -19.38
N ASP A 14 14.69 46.35 -20.23
CA ASP A 14 13.35 46.86 -20.55
C ASP A 14 12.49 45.80 -21.28
N ASP A 15 13.11 44.93 -22.08
CA ASP A 15 12.42 43.83 -22.77
C ASP A 15 12.00 42.73 -21.79
N PHE A 16 12.80 42.51 -20.73
CA PHE A 16 12.45 41.56 -19.66
C PHE A 16 11.28 42.04 -18.82
N ASP A 17 11.25 43.32 -18.45
CA ASP A 17 10.14 43.90 -17.69
C ASP A 17 8.82 43.86 -18.48
N ALA A 18 8.88 44.12 -19.79
CA ALA A 18 7.73 44.00 -20.68
C ALA A 18 7.22 42.55 -20.78
N LEU A 19 8.12 41.56 -20.85
CA LEU A 19 7.76 40.15 -20.88
C LEU A 19 7.13 39.69 -19.55
N LEU A 20 7.68 40.14 -18.41
CA LEU A 20 7.14 39.84 -17.09
C LEU A 20 5.75 40.44 -16.89
N ALA A 21 5.51 41.66 -17.38
CA ALA A 21 4.20 42.31 -17.31
C ALA A 21 3.14 41.63 -18.20
N ALA A 22 3.55 40.97 -19.28
CA ALA A 22 2.67 40.22 -20.17
C ALA A 22 2.26 38.85 -19.60
N LEU A 23 2.94 38.35 -18.56
CA LEU A 23 2.66 37.04 -17.97
C LEU A 23 1.37 37.08 -17.13
N SER A 24 0.51 36.08 -17.30
CA SER A 24 -0.69 35.94 -16.47
C SER A 24 -0.34 35.40 -15.08
N ALA A 25 -1.25 35.57 -14.10
CA ALA A 25 -1.05 35.05 -12.74
C ALA A 25 -0.89 33.51 -12.71
N GLU A 26 -1.57 32.80 -13.61
CA GLU A 26 -1.46 31.34 -13.75
C GLU A 26 -0.10 30.93 -14.32
N ASP A 27 0.43 31.70 -15.26
CA ASP A 27 1.73 31.42 -15.89
C ASP A 27 2.89 31.74 -14.93
N LEU A 28 2.74 32.75 -14.06
CA LEU A 28 3.69 33.02 -12.98
C LEU A 28 3.78 31.84 -12.00
N GLU A 29 2.64 31.21 -11.68
CA GLU A 29 2.62 30.02 -10.81
C GLU A 29 3.34 28.84 -11.49
N LYS A 30 3.09 28.60 -12.78
CA LYS A 30 3.82 27.56 -13.55
C LYS A 30 5.32 27.82 -13.62
N VAL A 31 5.75 29.07 -13.74
CA VAL A 31 7.17 29.42 -13.71
C VAL A 31 7.78 29.13 -12.33
N ASN A 32 7.07 29.48 -11.25
CA ASN A 32 7.49 29.17 -9.89
C ASN A 32 7.63 27.65 -9.65
N ASP A 33 6.79 26.84 -10.29
CA ASP A 33 6.85 25.38 -10.23
C ASP A 33 8.10 24.76 -10.90
N LEU A 34 8.71 25.48 -11.84
CA LEU A 34 9.93 25.07 -12.55
C LEU A 34 11.21 25.47 -11.80
N ILE A 35 11.11 26.25 -10.74
CA ILE A 35 12.26 26.66 -9.92
C ILE A 35 12.71 25.47 -9.06
N ASP A 36 13.99 25.12 -9.16
CA ASP A 36 14.59 24.09 -8.33
C ASP A 36 14.58 24.51 -6.85
N PRO A 37 14.01 23.69 -5.93
CA PRO A 37 14.09 23.93 -4.49
C PRO A 37 15.52 24.11 -3.97
N GLU A 38 16.53 23.57 -4.65
CA GLU A 38 17.94 23.69 -4.28
C GLU A 38 18.66 24.88 -4.98
N ASN A 39 17.93 25.79 -5.62
CA ASN A 39 18.51 26.95 -6.29
C ASN A 39 19.31 27.84 -5.31
N SER A 40 20.64 27.85 -5.48
CA SER A 40 21.58 28.62 -4.65
C SER A 40 21.42 30.14 -4.78
N PHE A 41 20.85 30.63 -5.90
CA PHE A 41 20.59 32.04 -6.12
C PHE A 41 19.38 32.58 -5.34
N LEU A 42 18.55 31.69 -4.76
CA LEU A 42 17.38 32.06 -3.96
C LEU A 42 17.66 31.87 -2.46
N PRO A 43 17.20 32.81 -1.61
CA PRO A 43 17.26 32.65 -0.16
C PRO A 43 16.38 31.48 0.28
N ALA A 44 16.73 30.86 1.42
CA ALA A 44 16.05 29.64 1.89
C ALA A 44 14.53 29.80 2.09
N SER A 45 14.05 31.01 2.42
CA SER A 45 12.62 31.31 2.57
C SER A 45 11.83 31.19 1.27
N ASP A 46 12.47 31.42 0.13
CA ASP A 46 11.80 31.61 -1.16
C ASP A 46 11.96 30.38 -2.06
N ARG A 47 12.66 29.35 -1.59
CA ARG A 47 12.85 28.06 -2.27
C ARG A 47 11.59 27.18 -2.23
N CYS A 48 10.71 27.41 -1.25
CA CYS A 48 9.48 26.66 -1.07
C CYS A 48 8.26 27.51 -1.44
N LYS A 49 7.28 26.87 -2.07
CA LYS A 49 6.00 27.51 -2.37
C LYS A 49 5.30 27.97 -1.08
N PRO A 50 4.56 29.09 -1.10
CA PRO A 50 3.76 29.52 0.03
C PRO A 50 2.73 28.44 0.38
N GLN A 51 2.80 27.90 1.59
CA GLN A 51 1.94 26.79 2.05
C GLN A 51 0.48 27.23 2.25
N THR A 52 0.22 28.53 2.39
CA THR A 52 -1.13 29.04 2.62
C THR A 52 -1.31 30.44 2.08
N THR A 53 -2.53 30.72 1.60
CA THR A 53 -3.00 32.06 1.24
C THR A 53 -3.61 32.81 2.42
N LYS A 54 -3.67 32.19 3.61
CA LYS A 54 -4.23 32.79 4.82
C LYS A 54 -3.28 33.85 5.35
N THR A 55 -3.82 35.00 5.74
CA THR A 55 -3.07 36.05 6.42
C THR A 55 -2.63 35.58 7.81
N ALA A 56 -1.53 36.15 8.31
CA ALA A 56 -1.04 35.83 9.64
C ALA A 56 -2.10 36.16 10.70
N THR A 57 -2.43 35.20 11.56
CA THR A 57 -3.50 35.29 12.55
C THR A 57 -3.06 35.97 13.87
N GLY A 58 -1.85 36.55 13.90
CA GLY A 58 -1.26 37.14 15.11
C GLY A 58 -0.51 36.12 15.98
N PRO A 59 -0.20 36.48 17.24
CA PRO A 59 0.42 35.56 18.20
C PRO A 59 -0.46 34.33 18.43
N TYR A 60 0.17 33.20 18.73
CA TYR A 60 -0.53 31.96 19.02
C TYR A 60 -1.44 32.11 20.26
N ASP A 61 -2.75 31.90 20.07
CA ASP A 61 -3.74 31.84 21.15
C ASP A 61 -4.29 30.41 21.27
N ARG A 62 -3.88 29.72 22.34
CA ARG A 62 -4.30 28.36 22.62
C ARG A 62 -5.80 28.24 22.90
N SER A 63 -6.40 29.23 23.55
CA SER A 63 -7.81 29.18 23.94
C SER A 63 -8.70 29.19 22.71
N LYS A 64 -8.39 30.10 21.77
CA LYS A 64 -9.07 30.20 20.47
C LYS A 64 -8.94 28.92 19.65
N LEU A 65 -7.77 28.29 19.65
CA LEU A 65 -7.56 27.01 18.96
C LEU A 65 -8.45 25.91 19.56
N LEU A 66 -8.53 25.81 20.89
CA LEU A 66 -9.35 24.79 21.54
C LEU A 66 -10.85 24.98 21.29
N GLU A 67 -11.32 26.22 21.32
CA GLU A 67 -12.70 26.56 20.99
C GLU A 67 -13.04 26.12 19.56
N PHE A 68 -12.21 26.50 18.60
CA PHE A 68 -12.35 26.09 17.20
C PHE A 68 -12.38 24.57 17.03
N LEU A 69 -11.45 23.84 17.65
CA LEU A 69 -11.42 22.37 17.56
C LEU A 69 -12.66 21.73 18.20
N THR A 70 -13.17 22.33 19.28
CA THR A 70 -14.39 21.85 19.96
C THR A 70 -15.62 22.08 19.09
N GLU A 71 -15.74 23.24 18.45
CA GLU A 71 -16.83 23.54 17.52
C GLU A 71 -16.78 22.66 16.28
N GLN A 72 -15.59 22.50 15.69
CA GLN A 72 -15.38 21.63 14.54
C GLN A 72 -15.77 20.18 14.88
N GLY A 73 -15.30 19.67 16.01
CA GLY A 73 -15.62 18.31 16.45
C GLY A 73 -17.11 18.08 16.75
N LYS A 74 -17.84 19.11 17.21
CA LYS A 74 -19.30 19.03 17.43
C LYS A 74 -20.10 19.07 16.13
N ASN A 75 -19.59 19.76 15.11
CA ASN A 75 -20.27 19.97 13.84
C ASN A 75 -19.93 18.91 12.78
N GLU A 76 -18.83 18.18 12.96
CA GLU A 76 -18.45 17.07 12.08
C GLU A 76 -19.55 16.01 12.11
N LYS A 77 -20.06 15.66 10.92
CA LYS A 77 -21.14 14.68 10.80
C LYS A 77 -20.55 13.28 10.78
N ASP A 78 -21.25 12.35 11.40
CA ASP A 78 -20.96 10.93 11.25
C ASP A 78 -21.09 10.50 9.78
N TRP A 79 -20.38 9.44 9.41
CA TRP A 79 -20.42 8.91 8.05
C TRP A 79 -21.80 8.29 7.73
N ASP A 80 -22.49 8.83 6.71
CA ASP A 80 -23.84 8.44 6.28
C ASP A 80 -24.07 6.94 6.04
N HIS A 81 -23.02 6.19 5.66
CA HIS A 81 -23.11 4.76 5.35
C HIS A 81 -22.26 3.90 6.28
N TYR A 82 -22.19 4.27 7.56
CA TYR A 82 -21.53 3.47 8.56
C TYR A 82 -22.24 2.12 8.75
N LYS A 83 -21.54 1.02 8.46
CA LYS A 83 -21.97 -0.32 8.85
C LYS A 83 -21.37 -0.64 10.21
N SER A 84 -22.23 -0.78 11.23
CA SER A 84 -21.81 -1.18 12.57
C SER A 84 -21.07 -2.51 12.55
N TYR A 85 -20.02 -2.60 13.36
CA TYR A 85 -19.33 -3.87 13.59
C TYR A 85 -20.28 -4.88 14.26
N THR A 86 -20.41 -6.06 13.66
CA THR A 86 -21.16 -7.16 14.24
C THR A 86 -20.18 -8.15 14.87
N PRO A 87 -20.19 -8.35 16.20
CA PRO A 87 -19.36 -9.35 16.85
C PRO A 87 -19.62 -10.75 16.26
N GLY A 88 -18.57 -11.45 15.86
CA GLY A 88 -18.67 -12.81 15.32
C GLY A 88 -19.01 -12.92 13.84
N GLU A 89 -19.22 -11.81 13.12
CA GLU A 89 -19.42 -11.83 11.66
C GLU A 89 -18.10 -12.15 10.93
N LYS A 90 -17.91 -13.43 10.56
CA LYS A 90 -16.78 -13.87 9.73
C LYS A 90 -17.19 -13.81 8.26
N LYS A 91 -16.55 -12.94 7.48
CA LYS A 91 -16.80 -12.80 6.03
C LYS A 91 -16.13 -13.86 5.16
N GLY A 92 -15.15 -14.58 5.71
CA GLY A 92 -14.43 -15.64 5.02
C GLY A 92 -14.76 -17.03 5.57
N LYS A 93 -14.33 -18.05 4.82
CA LYS A 93 -14.34 -19.43 5.33
C LYS A 93 -13.41 -19.52 6.53
N VAL A 94 -13.92 -20.06 7.65
CA VAL A 94 -13.08 -20.40 8.80
C VAL A 94 -12.16 -21.52 8.34
N TRP A 95 -10.86 -21.32 8.48
CA TRP A 95 -9.89 -22.36 8.18
C TRP A 95 -10.17 -23.60 9.05
N GLN A 96 -10.26 -24.75 8.41
CA GLN A 96 -10.31 -26.04 9.07
C GLN A 96 -8.96 -26.71 8.86
N ALA A 97 -8.32 -27.12 9.95
CA ALA A 97 -7.12 -27.92 9.86
C ALA A 97 -7.44 -29.20 9.07
N PRO A 98 -6.59 -29.60 8.11
CA PRO A 98 -6.68 -30.93 7.53
C PRO A 98 -6.72 -31.95 8.66
N SER A 99 -7.61 -32.94 8.57
CA SER A 99 -7.50 -34.09 9.45
C SER A 99 -6.12 -34.67 9.23
N ILE A 100 -5.23 -34.53 10.21
CA ILE A 100 -4.07 -35.39 10.32
C ILE A 100 -4.71 -36.75 10.63
N THR A 101 -5.08 -37.50 9.59
CA THR A 101 -4.97 -38.94 9.70
C THR A 101 -3.54 -39.12 10.13
N LYS A 102 -3.35 -39.46 11.43
CA LYS A 102 -2.13 -40.15 11.79
C LYS A 102 -1.99 -41.20 10.69
N PRO A 103 -0.87 -41.28 9.95
CA PRO A 103 -0.59 -42.56 9.32
C PRO A 103 -0.83 -43.56 10.44
N THR A 104 -1.77 -44.48 10.24
CA THR A 104 -1.90 -45.60 11.16
C THR A 104 -0.54 -46.26 11.07
N GLY A 105 0.36 -45.83 11.96
CA GLY A 105 1.60 -46.50 12.26
C GLY A 105 1.19 -47.67 13.11
N GLU A 106 0.53 -48.60 12.47
CA GLU A 106 0.80 -50.00 12.70
C GLU A 106 1.51 -50.40 11.42
N ASP A 107 2.67 -51.01 11.59
CA ASP A 107 3.44 -51.56 10.50
C ASP A 107 2.49 -52.31 9.58
N ASP A 108 2.15 -51.72 8.42
CA ASP A 108 1.65 -52.50 7.29
C ASP A 108 2.85 -53.33 6.83
N GLU A 109 3.20 -54.35 7.63
CA GLU A 109 3.84 -55.54 7.12
C GLU A 109 2.96 -55.93 5.94
N PHE A 110 3.50 -55.72 4.75
CA PHE A 110 2.91 -56.13 3.49
C PHE A 110 2.93 -57.67 3.52
N ILE A 111 2.00 -58.29 4.26
CA ILE A 111 1.83 -59.73 4.29
C ILE A 111 1.24 -60.09 2.93
N VAL A 112 2.14 -60.45 2.01
CA VAL A 112 1.76 -60.96 0.71
C VAL A 112 1.22 -62.36 0.97
N ASN A 113 -0.11 -62.51 0.96
CA ASN A 113 -0.74 -63.83 1.01
C ASN A 113 -0.21 -64.66 -0.16
N THR A 114 0.41 -65.79 0.16
CA THR A 114 0.93 -66.74 -0.81
C THR A 114 -0.03 -67.91 -0.98
N GLU A 115 0.06 -68.63 -2.09
CA GLU A 115 -0.71 -69.86 -2.33
C GLU A 115 -0.47 -70.95 -1.27
N TRP A 116 0.59 -70.81 -0.45
CA TRP A 116 0.94 -71.72 0.63
C TRP A 116 0.15 -71.44 1.91
N ASP A 117 -0.35 -70.22 2.12
CA ASP A 117 -1.06 -69.83 3.34
C ASP A 117 -2.42 -70.54 3.45
N ASP A 118 -3.13 -70.69 2.33
CA ASP A 118 -4.40 -71.43 2.28
C ASP A 118 -4.19 -72.94 2.46
N VAL A 119 -3.08 -73.48 1.96
CA VAL A 119 -2.71 -74.90 2.13
C VAL A 119 -2.33 -75.18 3.58
N LEU A 120 -1.56 -74.30 4.22
CA LEU A 120 -1.19 -74.40 5.63
C LEU A 120 -2.40 -74.27 6.56
N ALA A 121 -3.34 -73.36 6.25
CA ALA A 121 -4.53 -73.15 7.06
C ALA A 121 -5.54 -74.32 6.99
N ASN A 122 -5.59 -75.03 5.85
CA ASN A 122 -6.53 -76.13 5.62
C ASN A 122 -5.90 -77.54 5.73
N ALA A 123 -4.59 -77.64 5.95
CA ALA A 123 -3.92 -78.93 6.15
C ALA A 123 -4.47 -79.64 7.40
N SER A 124 -4.80 -80.92 7.27
CA SER A 124 -5.27 -81.73 8.40
C SER A 124 -4.10 -82.18 9.28
N GLU A 125 -4.37 -82.40 10.57
CA GLU A 125 -3.34 -82.84 11.53
C GLU A 125 -2.66 -84.16 11.11
N SER A 126 -3.40 -85.06 10.44
CA SER A 126 -2.85 -86.28 9.86
C SER A 126 -1.84 -86.02 8.74
N GLU A 127 -2.09 -85.05 7.87
CA GLU A 127 -1.19 -84.72 6.74
C GLU A 127 0.08 -84.01 7.22
N ILE A 128 -0.02 -83.21 8.28
CA ILE A 128 1.13 -82.55 8.92
C ILE A 128 2.06 -83.59 9.58
N VAL A 129 1.47 -84.60 10.24
CA VAL A 129 2.23 -85.67 10.91
C VAL A 129 2.91 -86.61 9.91
N GLU A 130 2.35 -86.84 8.72
CA GLU A 130 3.02 -87.62 7.66
C GLU A 130 4.23 -86.90 7.04
N LEU A 131 4.25 -85.57 7.09
CA LEU A 131 5.32 -84.75 6.50
C LEU A 131 6.53 -84.55 7.43
N ALA A 132 6.33 -84.71 8.75
CA ALA A 132 7.33 -84.51 9.80
C ALA A 132 8.20 -85.74 10.08
#